data_AF-A0A226ERM2-F1
#
_entry.id   AF-A0A226ERM2-F1
#
_cell.length_a   1.000
_cell.length_b   1.000
_cell.length_c   1.000
_cell.angle_alpha   90.00
_cell.angle_beta   90.00
_cell.angle_gamma   90.00
#
_symmetry.space_group_name_H-M   'P 1'
#
loop_
_entity.id
_entity.type
_entity.pdbx_description
1 polymer ?
#
loop_
_entity_poly.entity_id
_entity_poly.type
_entity_poly.pdbx_seq_one_letter_code
_entity_poly.pdbx_strand_id
1 'polypeptide(L)'
;MKPVTIIGFLLTLYLALLEPPLVEGLCCDNGNWAWVKKGCCVASCAGQNCGTGDCGGASGRTCYCRRCKNGPPVQFFCLFKSFDTSLADVCIELKNRWMEWDAVEPCPFSKGDLRKFFSQQITEFLAELLEEEVSLSKVQAMQTVYDFNSYKNCEIRFRWLRLCLKAKWEAQVPLVLQFVTEQGRMKYVRPLYREMYNWEEIRPRAIDHFKKTRSSMMSMSATIIAKDLHL
;
A
#
# COMPACT_ATOMS: atom_id res chain seq x y z
N MET A 1 43.32 22.44 -6.64
CA MET A 1 42.00 22.57 -5.98
C MET A 1 42.24 22.71 -4.49
N LYS A 2 41.63 23.71 -3.83
CA LYS A 2 41.93 24.05 -2.43
C LYS A 2 41.38 22.96 -1.49
N PRO A 3 42.10 22.57 -0.42
CA PRO A 3 41.71 21.48 0.50
C PRO A 3 40.35 21.68 1.17
N VAL A 4 39.88 22.93 1.27
CA VAL A 4 38.56 23.30 1.82
C VAL A 4 37.39 22.72 1.01
N THR A 5 37.56 22.52 -0.30
CA THR A 5 36.49 22.01 -1.18
C THR A 5 36.27 20.50 -1.04
N ILE A 6 37.32 19.76 -0.66
CA ILE A 6 37.26 18.29 -0.49
C ILE A 6 36.59 17.94 0.83
N ILE A 7 36.88 18.69 1.90
CA ILE A 7 36.26 18.52 3.21
C ILE A 7 34.75 18.82 3.12
N GLY A 8 34.35 19.86 2.38
CA GLY A 8 32.92 20.16 2.15
C GLY A 8 32.18 19.04 1.41
N PHE A 9 32.82 18.37 0.46
CA PHE A 9 32.24 17.28 -0.32
C PHE A 9 32.09 15.98 0.49
N LEU A 10 33.08 15.68 1.35
CA LEU A 10 33.01 14.54 2.25
C LEU A 10 31.99 14.74 3.38
N LEU A 11 31.85 15.96 3.90
CA LEU A 11 30.86 16.28 4.93
C LEU A 11 29.42 16.19 4.40
N THR A 12 29.18 16.59 3.15
CA THR A 12 27.86 16.47 2.50
C THR A 12 27.52 15.03 2.14
N LEU A 13 28.51 14.23 1.71
CA LEU A 13 28.31 12.80 1.49
C LEU A 13 28.05 12.03 2.80
N TYR A 14 28.72 12.43 3.89
CA TYR A 14 28.52 11.85 5.22
C TYR A 14 27.14 12.19 5.81
N LEU A 15 26.67 13.43 5.65
CA LEU A 15 25.31 13.84 6.05
C LEU A 15 24.23 13.14 5.23
N ALA A 16 24.47 12.85 3.94
CA ALA A 16 23.53 12.12 3.09
C ALA A 16 23.39 10.62 3.41
N LEU A 17 24.33 10.03 4.17
CA LEU A 17 24.35 8.60 4.49
C LEU A 17 23.82 8.29 5.91
N LEU A 18 23.67 9.28 6.79
CA LEU A 18 23.34 9.06 8.21
C LEU A 18 21.93 9.51 8.63
N GLU A 19 21.16 10.20 7.79
CA GLU A 19 19.78 10.62 8.10
C GLU A 19 18.81 10.38 6.93
N PRO A 20 18.00 9.29 6.96
CA PRO A 20 17.10 8.97 5.86
C PRO A 20 15.79 9.79 5.74
N PRO A 21 15.29 10.63 6.68
CA PRO A 21 13.98 11.25 6.49
C PRO A 21 14.00 12.63 5.80
N LEU A 22 15.14 13.16 5.34
CA LEU A 22 15.21 14.52 4.77
C LEU A 22 15.42 14.59 3.23
N VAL A 23 15.20 13.49 2.52
CA VAL A 23 15.20 13.48 1.03
C VAL A 23 13.82 13.21 0.44
N GLU A 24 12.76 13.55 1.17
CA GLU A 24 11.45 13.85 0.58
C GLU A 24 11.42 15.34 0.20
N GLY A 25 12.09 15.73 -0.88
CA GLY A 25 12.08 17.15 -1.26
C GLY A 25 13.01 17.65 -2.36
N LEU A 26 13.79 16.80 -3.03
CA LEU A 26 14.51 17.23 -4.24
C LEU A 26 13.60 17.15 -5.47
N CYS A 27 12.54 17.96 -5.43
CA CYS A 27 11.83 18.39 -6.63
C CYS A 27 12.77 19.18 -7.54
N CYS A 28 12.52 19.13 -8.84
CA CYS A 28 13.38 19.53 -9.96
C CYS A 28 13.91 20.99 -10.00
N ASP A 29 13.66 21.82 -8.98
CA ASP A 29 13.77 23.28 -9.06
C ASP A 29 14.86 23.94 -8.20
N ASN A 30 15.84 23.19 -7.68
CA ASN A 30 17.08 23.82 -7.21
C ASN A 30 18.20 23.74 -8.27
N GLY A 31 18.67 24.91 -8.68
CA GLY A 31 19.70 25.11 -9.70
C GLY A 31 21.04 24.44 -9.36
N ASN A 32 21.81 24.12 -10.42
CA ASN A 32 23.20 23.63 -10.49
C ASN A 32 23.52 22.13 -10.44
N TRP A 33 22.59 21.18 -10.23
CA TRP A 33 22.95 19.75 -10.11
C TRP A 33 22.41 18.86 -11.24
N ALA A 34 22.84 19.11 -12.47
CA ALA A 34 22.33 18.42 -13.67
C ALA A 34 22.54 16.89 -13.68
N TRP A 35 23.59 16.37 -13.03
CA TRP A 35 23.86 14.93 -12.95
C TRP A 35 22.95 14.22 -11.94
N VAL A 36 22.62 14.87 -10.82
CA VAL A 36 21.65 14.39 -9.82
C VAL A 36 20.26 14.24 -10.47
N LYS A 37 19.84 15.22 -11.29
CA LYS A 37 18.58 15.16 -12.05
C LYS A 37 18.50 13.94 -12.97
N LYS A 38 19.59 13.58 -13.64
CA LYS A 38 19.65 12.39 -14.50
C LYS A 38 19.55 11.10 -13.68
N GLY A 39 20.21 11.04 -12.51
CA GLY A 39 20.12 9.92 -11.59
C GLY A 39 18.70 9.69 -11.06
N CYS A 40 18.03 10.74 -10.57
CA CYS A 40 16.66 10.65 -10.04
C CYS A 40 15.64 10.28 -11.13
N CYS A 41 15.80 10.81 -12.35
CA CYS A 41 14.91 10.47 -13.47
C CYS A 41 15.06 9.00 -13.89
N VAL A 42 16.29 8.48 -13.95
CA VAL A 42 16.54 7.06 -14.24
C VAL A 42 15.98 6.16 -13.13
N ALA A 43 16.17 6.53 -11.85
CA ALA A 43 15.62 5.80 -10.72
C ALA A 43 14.08 5.79 -10.72
N SER A 44 13.44 6.94 -11.02
CA SER A 44 11.98 7.06 -11.14
C SER A 44 11.44 6.22 -12.31
N CYS A 45 12.08 6.26 -13.47
CA CYS A 45 11.72 5.43 -14.62
C CYS A 45 11.88 3.93 -14.36
N ALA A 46 12.91 3.52 -13.62
CA ALA A 46 13.11 2.14 -13.20
C ALA A 46 12.04 1.69 -12.18
N GLY A 47 11.66 2.56 -11.24
CA GLY A 47 10.62 2.28 -10.26
C GLY A 47 9.20 2.18 -10.85
N GLN A 48 8.94 2.86 -11.97
CA GLN A 48 7.62 2.90 -12.61
C GLN A 48 7.37 1.82 -13.67
N ASN A 49 8.28 0.86 -13.89
CA ASN A 49 8.12 -0.21 -14.89
C ASN A 49 7.73 0.31 -16.29
N CYS A 50 8.33 1.43 -16.72
CA CYS A 50 8.21 1.92 -18.10
C CYS A 50 9.02 1.01 -19.03
N GLY A 51 8.44 -0.13 -19.39
CA GLY A 51 9.07 -1.25 -20.10
C GLY A 51 9.30 -1.05 -21.59
N THR A 52 9.98 0.03 -22.01
CA THR A 52 10.47 0.13 -23.40
C THR A 52 11.98 0.30 -23.53
N GLY A 53 12.74 0.42 -22.44
CA GLY A 53 14.19 0.15 -22.43
C GLY A 53 15.07 0.90 -23.44
N ASP A 54 14.56 1.91 -24.15
CA ASP A 54 15.27 2.55 -25.24
C ASP A 54 15.37 4.06 -24.99
N CYS A 55 16.45 4.43 -24.31
CA CYS A 55 16.86 5.82 -24.11
C CYS A 55 17.80 6.22 -25.27
N GLY A 56 17.30 6.23 -26.50
CA GLY A 56 18.06 6.71 -27.67
C GLY A 56 18.15 8.24 -27.68
N GLY A 57 19.36 8.79 -27.69
CA GLY A 57 19.59 10.23 -27.72
C GLY A 57 19.40 10.83 -29.11
N ALA A 58 18.57 11.86 -29.24
CA ALA A 58 18.59 12.75 -30.39
C ALA A 58 19.15 14.10 -29.94
N SER A 59 20.32 14.46 -30.45
CA SER A 59 20.92 15.80 -30.36
C SER A 59 20.76 16.50 -28.99
N GLY A 60 21.69 16.21 -28.07
CA GLY A 60 22.07 17.19 -27.06
C GLY A 60 21.05 17.44 -25.93
N ARG A 61 21.05 16.51 -24.97
CA ARG A 61 20.84 16.77 -23.52
C ARG A 61 19.45 17.21 -23.06
N THR A 62 18.46 16.31 -23.07
CA THR A 62 17.60 15.94 -21.91
C THR A 62 16.54 14.93 -22.36
N CYS A 63 16.42 13.80 -21.67
CA CYS A 63 15.42 12.76 -21.94
C CYS A 63 14.06 13.16 -21.36
N TYR A 64 13.02 13.26 -22.21
CA TYR A 64 11.64 13.53 -21.81
C TYR A 64 10.73 12.35 -22.15
N CYS A 65 9.94 11.88 -21.18
CA CYS A 65 8.80 11.01 -21.45
C CYS A 65 7.80 11.78 -22.32
N ARG A 66 7.28 11.17 -23.40
CA ARG A 66 6.33 11.83 -24.33
C ARG A 66 5.06 12.35 -23.64
N ARG A 67 4.73 11.79 -22.46
CA ARG A 67 3.64 12.20 -21.58
C ARG A 67 3.84 13.59 -20.96
N CYS A 68 5.08 14.06 -20.90
CA CYS A 68 5.45 15.38 -20.38
C CYS A 68 5.54 16.47 -21.46
N LYS A 69 5.44 16.13 -22.76
CA LYS A 69 5.65 17.12 -23.84
C LYS A 69 4.62 18.26 -23.83
N ASN A 70 3.39 17.97 -23.41
CA ASN A 70 2.27 18.94 -23.41
C ASN A 70 1.47 18.94 -22.09
N GLY A 71 1.97 18.28 -21.04
CA GLY A 71 1.37 18.44 -19.71
C GLY A 71 1.78 19.79 -19.15
N PRO A 72 0.90 20.56 -18.49
CA PRO A 72 1.38 21.70 -17.71
C PRO A 72 2.49 21.21 -16.78
N PRO A 73 3.49 22.04 -16.43
CA PRO A 73 4.36 21.70 -15.33
C PRO A 73 3.42 21.32 -14.20
N VAL A 74 3.53 20.09 -13.69
CA VAL A 74 2.88 19.73 -12.42
C VAL A 74 3.55 20.63 -11.42
N GLN A 75 2.96 21.82 -11.26
CA GLN A 75 3.27 22.73 -10.20
C GLN A 75 3.05 21.87 -8.98
N PHE A 76 4.14 21.50 -8.31
CA PHE A 76 4.18 20.79 -7.03
C PHE A 76 3.60 21.67 -5.90
N PHE A 77 2.77 22.64 -6.29
CA PHE A 77 1.79 23.40 -5.56
C PHE A 77 0.40 22.91 -6.00
N CYS A 78 0.22 21.61 -6.17
CA CYS A 78 -1.11 21.04 -6.11
C CYS A 78 -1.51 21.20 -4.65
N LEU A 79 -2.29 22.24 -4.38
CA LEU A 79 -2.99 22.52 -3.13
C LEU A 79 -3.04 21.26 -2.25
N PHE A 80 -2.34 21.25 -1.12
CA PHE A 80 -2.89 20.59 0.06
C PHE A 80 -4.16 21.38 0.37
N LYS A 81 -5.24 21.07 -0.35
CA LYS A 81 -6.54 21.64 -0.08
C LYS A 81 -6.85 21.17 1.33
N SER A 82 -7.14 22.09 2.23
CA SER A 82 -7.68 21.71 3.53
C SER A 82 -9.01 21.03 3.27
N PHE A 83 -9.00 19.70 3.41
CA PHE A 83 -10.21 18.91 3.40
C PHE A 83 -10.81 18.97 4.79
N ASP A 84 -12.14 18.97 4.88
CA ASP A 84 -12.80 18.76 6.15
C ASP A 84 -12.53 17.31 6.59
N THR A 85 -11.82 17.16 7.71
CA THR A 85 -11.44 15.87 8.28
C THR A 85 -12.45 15.36 9.31
N SER A 86 -13.53 16.10 9.57
CA SER A 86 -14.49 15.80 10.64
C SER A 86 -14.97 14.35 10.68
N LEU A 87 -15.20 13.73 9.52
CA LEU A 87 -15.65 12.33 9.42
C LEU A 87 -14.51 11.31 9.56
N ALA A 88 -13.29 11.69 9.19
CA ALA A 88 -12.08 10.86 9.28
C ALA A 88 -11.54 10.86 10.71
N ASP A 89 -11.59 12.00 11.40
CA ASP A 89 -11.11 12.18 12.77
C ASP A 89 -11.77 11.17 13.72
N VAL A 90 -13.08 10.94 13.59
CA VAL A 90 -13.82 9.94 14.38
C VAL A 90 -13.32 8.50 14.11
N CYS A 91 -12.91 8.20 12.87
CA CYS A 91 -12.35 6.89 12.52
C CYS A 91 -10.96 6.70 13.12
N ILE A 92 -10.13 7.76 13.08
CA ILE A 92 -8.78 7.79 13.65
C ILE A 92 -8.84 7.66 15.17
N GLU A 93 -9.78 8.35 15.84
CA GLU A 93 -10.01 8.21 17.28
C GLU A 93 -10.33 6.76 17.67
N LEU A 94 -11.23 6.10 16.93
CA LEU A 94 -11.55 4.70 17.19
C LEU A 94 -10.33 3.79 16.93
N LYS A 95 -9.58 4.03 15.85
CA LYS A 95 -8.32 3.31 15.56
C LYS A 95 -7.35 3.42 16.73
N ASN A 96 -7.08 4.64 17.19
CA ASN A 96 -6.13 4.89 18.28
C ASN A 96 -6.56 4.18 19.56
N ARG A 97 -7.84 4.20 19.92
CA ARG A 97 -8.36 3.44 21.06
C ARG A 97 -8.07 1.93 20.94
N TRP A 98 -8.25 1.35 19.76
CA TRP A 98 -7.93 -0.07 19.51
C TRP A 98 -6.42 -0.36 19.54
N MET A 99 -5.60 0.60 19.12
CA MET A 99 -4.14 0.47 19.14
C MET A 99 -3.58 0.60 20.57
N GLU A 100 -4.13 1.51 21.39
CA GLU A 100 -3.75 1.72 22.79
C GLU A 100 -4.21 0.60 23.72
N TRP A 101 -5.29 -0.11 23.39
CA TRP A 101 -5.77 -1.21 24.23
C TRP A 101 -4.84 -2.42 24.15
N ASP A 102 -4.34 -2.91 25.29
CA ASP A 102 -3.40 -4.04 25.38
C ASP A 102 -4.02 -5.44 25.22
N ALA A 103 -5.22 -5.53 24.66
CA ALA A 103 -5.97 -6.78 24.52
C ALA A 103 -6.23 -7.53 25.86
N VAL A 104 -6.24 -6.79 26.98
CA VAL A 104 -6.54 -7.30 28.32
C VAL A 104 -8.05 -7.26 28.57
N GLU A 105 -8.58 -8.34 29.15
CA GLU A 105 -10.00 -8.39 29.55
C GLU A 105 -10.29 -7.46 30.74
N PRO A 106 -11.45 -6.79 30.78
CA PRO A 106 -12.55 -6.85 29.82
C PRO A 106 -12.34 -5.96 28.59
N CYS A 107 -12.83 -6.41 27.43
CA CYS A 107 -12.83 -5.62 26.21
C CYS A 107 -13.70 -4.36 26.39
N PRO A 108 -13.15 -3.14 26.25
CA PRO A 108 -13.88 -1.89 26.49
C PRO A 108 -14.81 -1.51 25.31
N PHE A 109 -14.80 -2.29 24.23
CA PHE A 109 -15.50 -1.99 22.99
C PHE A 109 -16.83 -2.72 22.89
N SER A 110 -17.79 -2.12 22.18
CA SER A 110 -19.12 -2.69 21.99
C SER A 110 -19.62 -2.47 20.57
N LYS A 111 -20.59 -3.27 20.12
CA LYS A 111 -21.29 -3.05 18.84
C LYS A 111 -21.85 -1.63 18.68
N GLY A 112 -22.04 -0.88 19.77
CA GLY A 112 -22.48 0.51 19.76
C GLY A 112 -21.51 1.47 19.08
N ASP A 113 -20.21 1.19 19.10
CA ASP A 113 -19.18 2.07 18.53
C ASP A 113 -19.41 2.28 17.02
N LEU A 114 -19.72 1.20 16.31
CA LEU A 114 -19.94 1.23 14.86
C LEU A 114 -21.35 1.69 14.45
N ARG A 115 -22.31 1.81 15.38
CA ARG A 115 -23.68 2.24 15.04
C ARG A 115 -23.72 3.67 14.51
N LYS A 116 -22.75 4.49 14.92
CA LYS A 116 -22.63 5.89 14.48
C LYS A 116 -21.93 6.01 13.11
N PHE A 117 -21.33 4.93 12.61
CA PHE A 117 -20.47 4.98 11.44
C PHE A 117 -21.25 4.61 10.17
N PHE A 118 -21.03 5.39 9.12
CA PHE A 118 -21.45 5.01 7.77
C PHE A 118 -20.56 3.89 7.20
N SER A 119 -21.04 3.19 6.17
CA SER A 119 -20.27 2.12 5.53
C SER A 119 -18.90 2.58 5.02
N GLN A 120 -18.80 3.83 4.56
CA GLN A 120 -17.53 4.43 4.13
C GLN A 120 -16.58 4.69 5.30
N GLN A 121 -17.09 5.13 6.45
CA GLN A 121 -16.29 5.32 7.66
C GLN A 121 -15.77 3.99 8.22
N ILE A 122 -16.58 2.92 8.19
CA ILE A 122 -16.12 1.57 8.55
C ILE A 122 -15.00 1.12 7.60
N THR A 123 -15.17 1.42 6.31
CA THR A 123 -14.17 1.11 5.29
C THR A 123 -12.86 1.87 5.53
N GLU A 124 -12.94 3.13 5.93
CA GLU A 124 -11.79 3.98 6.25
C GLU A 124 -11.10 3.53 7.55
N PHE A 125 -11.87 3.29 8.60
CA PHE A 125 -11.36 2.72 9.86
C PHE A 125 -10.57 1.41 9.63
N LEU A 126 -11.07 0.51 8.78
CA LEU A 126 -10.34 -0.70 8.41
C LEU A 126 -9.13 -0.43 7.52
N ALA A 127 -9.14 0.64 6.72
CA ALA A 127 -7.98 1.04 5.90
C ALA A 127 -6.85 1.57 6.80
N GLU A 128 -7.19 2.45 7.73
CA GLU A 128 -6.28 2.99 8.74
C GLU A 128 -5.65 1.86 9.59
N LEU A 129 -6.46 0.90 10.06
CA LEU A 129 -5.95 -0.26 10.79
C LEU A 129 -5.03 -1.18 9.95
N LEU A 130 -5.17 -1.17 8.62
CA LEU A 130 -4.31 -1.97 7.74
C LEU A 130 -2.91 -1.39 7.58
N GLU A 131 -2.70 -0.11 7.89
CA GLU A 131 -1.38 0.53 7.85
C GLU A 131 -0.57 0.19 9.10
N GLU A 132 -1.24 -0.10 10.21
CA GLU A 132 -0.64 -0.48 11.48
C GLU A 132 -0.36 -2.00 11.60
N GLU A 133 0.49 -2.38 12.55
CA GLU A 133 0.70 -3.77 12.94
C GLU A 133 -0.26 -4.18 14.06
N VAL A 134 -1.34 -4.87 13.70
CA VAL A 134 -2.36 -5.35 14.64
C VAL A 134 -2.07 -6.80 15.06
N SER A 135 -2.03 -7.06 16.37
CA SER A 135 -1.84 -8.41 16.91
C SER A 135 -3.06 -9.32 16.67
N LEU A 136 -2.82 -10.63 16.60
CA LEU A 136 -3.87 -11.64 16.40
C LEU A 136 -4.98 -11.57 17.46
N SER A 137 -4.63 -11.36 18.74
CA SER A 137 -5.60 -11.24 19.83
C SER A 137 -6.57 -10.06 19.61
N LYS A 138 -6.07 -8.92 19.14
CA LYS A 138 -6.90 -7.75 18.84
C LYS A 138 -7.86 -8.03 17.70
N VAL A 139 -7.40 -8.66 16.62
CA VAL A 139 -8.26 -9.02 15.48
C VAL A 139 -9.35 -10.02 15.91
N GLN A 140 -9.03 -11.01 16.75
CA GLN A 140 -10.02 -11.94 17.28
C GLN A 140 -11.05 -11.26 18.19
N ALA A 141 -10.61 -10.32 19.03
CA ALA A 141 -11.51 -9.50 19.84
C ALA A 141 -12.42 -8.62 18.96
N MET A 142 -11.88 -7.99 17.91
CA MET A 142 -12.67 -7.22 16.94
C MET A 142 -13.74 -8.07 16.26
N GLN A 143 -13.42 -9.31 15.88
CA GLN A 143 -14.42 -10.23 15.30
C GLN A 143 -15.52 -10.57 16.31
N THR A 144 -15.17 -10.77 17.57
CA THR A 144 -16.13 -11.08 18.65
C THR A 144 -17.06 -9.90 18.93
N VAL A 145 -16.51 -8.67 18.95
CA VAL A 145 -17.28 -7.45 19.23
C VAL A 145 -18.11 -7.04 18.02
N TYR A 146 -17.51 -6.91 16.84
CA TYR A 146 -18.14 -6.27 15.67
C TYR A 146 -18.70 -7.25 14.63
N ASP A 147 -18.27 -8.51 14.64
CA ASP A 147 -18.71 -9.55 13.71
C ASP A 147 -18.58 -9.16 12.22
N PHE A 148 -17.38 -8.72 11.82
CA PHE A 148 -17.10 -8.28 10.45
C PHE A 148 -17.30 -9.38 9.40
N ASN A 149 -17.16 -10.66 9.77
CA ASN A 149 -17.43 -11.78 8.86
C ASN A 149 -18.88 -11.83 8.34
N SER A 150 -19.85 -11.27 9.09
CA SER A 150 -21.26 -11.22 8.70
C SER A 150 -21.58 -10.14 7.66
N TYR A 151 -20.66 -9.20 7.40
CA TYR A 151 -20.91 -8.07 6.51
C TYR A 151 -21.02 -8.51 5.05
N LYS A 152 -22.09 -8.06 4.37
CA LYS A 152 -22.32 -8.28 2.94
C LYS A 152 -21.57 -7.28 2.04
N ASN A 153 -21.15 -6.14 2.59
CA ASN A 153 -20.45 -5.12 1.81
C ASN A 153 -19.05 -5.62 1.43
N CYS A 154 -18.79 -5.70 0.13
CA CYS A 154 -17.54 -6.22 -0.42
C CYS A 154 -16.31 -5.39 -0.03
N GLU A 155 -16.42 -4.06 0.09
CA GLU A 155 -15.29 -3.19 0.44
C GLU A 155 -14.86 -3.36 1.90
N ILE A 156 -15.84 -3.56 2.79
CA ILE A 156 -15.60 -3.84 4.22
C ILE A 156 -15.03 -5.25 4.36
N ARG A 157 -15.68 -6.25 3.77
CA ARG A 157 -15.23 -7.66 3.82
C ARG A 157 -13.83 -7.82 3.25
N PHE A 158 -13.50 -7.17 2.13
CA PHE A 158 -12.16 -7.21 1.55
C PHE A 158 -11.09 -6.67 2.51
N ARG A 159 -11.29 -5.48 3.10
CA ARG A 159 -10.31 -4.88 4.01
C ARG A 159 -10.16 -5.71 5.28
N TRP A 160 -11.27 -6.19 5.81
CA TRP A 160 -11.29 -7.08 6.97
C TRP A 160 -10.52 -8.38 6.73
N LEU A 161 -10.79 -9.07 5.62
CA LEU A 161 -10.08 -10.30 5.24
C LEU A 161 -8.58 -10.04 5.04
N ARG A 162 -8.22 -8.90 4.45
CA ARG A 162 -6.82 -8.49 4.31
C ARG A 162 -6.15 -8.27 5.66
N LEU A 163 -6.85 -7.67 6.63
CA LEU A 163 -6.34 -7.46 7.99
C LEU A 163 -6.12 -8.80 8.70
N CYS A 164 -7.04 -9.74 8.54
CA CYS A 164 -6.91 -11.10 9.08
C CYS A 164 -5.69 -11.84 8.52
N LEU A 165 -5.38 -11.67 7.22
CA LEU A 165 -4.18 -12.24 6.61
C LEU A 165 -2.90 -11.59 7.14
N LYS A 166 -2.86 -10.26 7.27
CA LYS A 166 -1.70 -9.56 7.86
C LYS A 166 -1.45 -10.00 9.30
N ALA A 167 -2.51 -10.20 10.09
CA ALA A 167 -2.43 -10.72 11.44
C ALA A 167 -2.21 -12.24 11.54
N LYS A 168 -2.00 -12.93 10.40
CA LYS A 168 -1.76 -14.38 10.30
C LYS A 168 -2.83 -15.24 10.96
N TRP A 169 -4.11 -14.88 10.79
CA TRP A 169 -5.22 -15.65 11.35
C TRP A 169 -5.66 -16.80 10.44
N GLU A 170 -5.20 -18.03 10.73
CA GLU A 170 -5.42 -19.18 9.84
C GLU A 170 -6.90 -19.55 9.66
N ALA A 171 -7.71 -19.41 10.71
CA ALA A 171 -9.13 -19.75 10.67
C ALA A 171 -9.93 -18.94 9.62
N GLN A 172 -9.43 -17.77 9.20
CA GLN A 172 -10.07 -16.94 8.19
C GLN A 172 -9.64 -17.28 6.76
N VAL A 173 -8.59 -18.07 6.56
CA VAL A 173 -8.06 -18.42 5.22
C VAL A 173 -9.15 -19.06 4.33
N PRO A 174 -10.00 -19.99 4.80
CA PRO A 174 -11.10 -20.51 3.98
C PRO A 174 -12.06 -19.42 3.48
N LEU A 175 -12.37 -18.42 4.30
CA LEU A 175 -13.24 -17.30 3.93
C LEU A 175 -12.59 -16.38 2.89
N VAL A 176 -11.25 -16.22 2.95
CA VAL A 176 -10.48 -15.52 1.91
C VAL A 176 -10.56 -16.27 0.58
N LEU A 177 -10.29 -17.58 0.59
CA LEU A 177 -10.31 -18.42 -0.60
C LEU A 177 -11.70 -18.45 -1.26
N GLN A 178 -12.75 -18.52 -0.44
CA GLN A 178 -14.13 -18.38 -0.91
C GLN A 178 -14.34 -16.99 -1.56
N PHE A 179 -13.93 -15.92 -0.90
CA PHE A 179 -14.14 -14.55 -1.40
C PHE A 179 -13.42 -14.27 -2.73
N VAL A 180 -12.19 -14.77 -2.94
CA VAL A 180 -11.49 -14.63 -4.22
C VAL A 180 -12.08 -15.47 -5.35
N THR A 181 -12.87 -16.49 -5.01
CA THR A 181 -13.60 -17.31 -5.98
C THR A 181 -14.93 -16.66 -6.36
N GLU A 182 -15.63 -16.08 -5.39
CA GLU A 182 -16.89 -15.36 -5.60
C GLU A 182 -16.68 -14.06 -6.40
N GLN A 183 -15.61 -13.32 -6.10
CA GLN A 183 -15.36 -12.00 -6.69
C GLN A 183 -14.22 -12.06 -7.72
N GLY A 184 -14.49 -11.63 -8.96
CA GLY A 184 -13.47 -11.56 -10.03
C GLY A 184 -12.71 -10.23 -10.13
N ARG A 185 -13.02 -9.23 -9.29
CA ARG A 185 -12.47 -7.88 -9.42
C ARG A 185 -11.01 -7.84 -8.95
N MET A 186 -10.10 -7.51 -9.86
CA MET A 186 -8.65 -7.46 -9.58
C MET A 186 -8.26 -6.54 -8.42
N LYS A 187 -9.06 -5.52 -8.11
CA LYS A 187 -8.90 -4.66 -6.91
C LYS A 187 -8.85 -5.48 -5.62
N TYR A 188 -9.62 -6.58 -5.54
CA TYR A 188 -9.72 -7.42 -4.35
C TYR A 188 -8.85 -8.67 -4.46
N VAL A 189 -8.96 -9.36 -5.60
CA VAL A 189 -8.33 -10.67 -5.81
C VAL A 189 -6.80 -10.58 -5.75
N ARG A 190 -6.23 -9.58 -6.43
CA ARG A 190 -4.78 -9.46 -6.57
C ARG A 190 -4.09 -9.16 -5.23
N PRO A 191 -4.52 -8.19 -4.40
CA PRO A 191 -3.94 -8.01 -3.07
C PRO A 191 -4.07 -9.25 -2.20
N LEU A 192 -5.22 -9.93 -2.19
CA LEU A 192 -5.40 -11.12 -1.33
C LEU A 192 -4.46 -12.27 -1.70
N TYR A 193 -4.28 -12.55 -3.00
CA TYR A 193 -3.30 -13.56 -3.42
C TYR A 193 -1.86 -13.20 -3.03
N ARG A 194 -1.49 -11.92 -3.10
CA ARG A 194 -0.16 -11.45 -2.67
C ARG A 194 0.05 -11.62 -1.17
N GLU A 195 -0.92 -11.23 -0.35
CA GLU A 195 -0.83 -11.38 1.11
C GLU A 195 -0.75 -12.87 1.49
N MET A 196 -1.56 -13.74 0.85
CA MET A 196 -1.48 -15.19 1.07
C MET A 196 -0.14 -15.79 0.60
N TYR A 197 0.45 -15.27 -0.48
CA TYR A 197 1.75 -15.72 -0.97
C TYR A 197 2.90 -15.27 -0.05
N ASN A 198 2.81 -14.07 0.51
CA ASN A 198 3.79 -13.55 1.45
C ASN A 198 3.83 -14.38 2.74
N TRP A 199 2.71 -14.99 3.14
CA TRP A 199 2.66 -15.89 4.28
C TRP A 199 3.10 -17.32 3.89
N GLU A 200 4.31 -17.71 4.31
CA GLU A 200 4.97 -18.97 3.92
C GLU A 200 4.13 -20.22 4.15
N GLU A 201 3.42 -20.32 5.28
CA GLU A 201 2.61 -21.50 5.64
C GLU A 201 1.39 -21.67 4.73
N ILE A 202 0.79 -20.56 4.28
CA ILE A 202 -0.44 -20.55 3.47
C ILE A 202 -0.14 -20.47 1.97
N ARG A 203 1.05 -20.03 1.58
CA ARG A 203 1.55 -19.99 0.19
C ARG A 203 1.20 -21.25 -0.63
N PRO A 204 1.49 -22.49 -0.18
CA PRO A 204 1.14 -23.67 -0.96
C PRO A 204 -0.37 -23.83 -1.17
N ARG A 205 -1.19 -23.51 -0.16
CA ARG A 205 -2.67 -23.54 -0.26
C ARG A 205 -3.17 -22.51 -1.28
N ALA A 206 -2.59 -21.31 -1.30
CA ALA A 206 -2.95 -20.27 -2.26
C ALA A 206 -2.59 -20.66 -3.71
N ILE A 207 -1.42 -21.27 -3.92
CA ILE A 207 -0.98 -21.77 -5.23
C ILE A 207 -1.88 -22.90 -5.73
N ASP A 208 -2.21 -23.87 -4.87
CA ASP A 208 -3.10 -24.98 -5.21
C ASP A 208 -4.51 -24.47 -5.58
N HIS A 209 -5.04 -23.55 -4.77
CA HIS A 209 -6.32 -22.92 -5.05
C HIS A 209 -6.32 -22.14 -6.38
N PHE A 210 -5.26 -21.38 -6.66
CA PHE A 210 -5.12 -20.66 -7.92
C PHE A 210 -5.09 -21.63 -9.11
N LYS A 211 -4.34 -22.73 -9.03
CA LYS A 211 -4.29 -23.74 -10.11
C LYS A 211 -5.66 -24.35 -10.38
N LYS A 212 -6.44 -24.65 -9.34
CA LYS A 212 -7.82 -25.17 -9.45
C LYS A 212 -8.78 -24.16 -10.08
N THR A 213 -8.67 -22.88 -9.72
CA THR A 213 -9.61 -21.83 -10.14
C THR A 213 -9.20 -21.15 -11.45
N ARG A 214 -7.97 -21.36 -11.92
CA ARG A 214 -7.39 -20.68 -13.09
C ARG A 214 -8.26 -20.79 -14.35
N SER A 215 -8.88 -21.93 -14.60
CA SER A 215 -9.74 -22.15 -15.77
C SER A 215 -11.03 -21.33 -15.73
N SER A 216 -11.52 -21.00 -14.54
CA SER A 216 -12.75 -20.23 -14.34
C SER A 216 -12.49 -18.71 -14.31
N MET A 217 -11.22 -18.29 -14.20
CA MET A 217 -10.84 -16.88 -14.19
C MET A 217 -10.74 -16.30 -15.61
N MET A 218 -11.02 -15.00 -15.74
CA MET A 218 -10.72 -14.25 -16.96
C MET A 218 -9.21 -14.37 -17.29
N SER A 219 -8.90 -14.61 -18.56
CA SER A 219 -7.52 -14.87 -19.05
C SER A 219 -6.49 -13.85 -18.58
N MET A 220 -6.83 -12.55 -18.65
CA MET A 220 -5.97 -11.48 -18.16
C MET A 220 -5.75 -11.51 -16.66
N SER A 221 -6.81 -11.73 -15.86
CA SER A 221 -6.71 -11.87 -14.40
C SER A 221 -5.81 -13.04 -14.02
N ALA A 222 -6.03 -14.20 -14.64
CA ALA A 222 -5.20 -15.39 -14.43
C ALA A 222 -3.73 -15.13 -14.75
N THR A 223 -3.44 -14.42 -15.84
CA THR A 223 -2.06 -14.10 -16.26
C THR A 223 -1.37 -13.18 -15.26
N ILE A 224 -2.07 -12.17 -14.75
CA ILE A 224 -1.50 -11.22 -13.77
C ILE A 224 -1.28 -11.92 -12.42
N ILE A 225 -2.23 -12.74 -11.97
CA ILE A 225 -2.11 -13.47 -10.71
C ILE A 225 -1.00 -14.52 -10.80
N ALA A 226 -0.87 -15.24 -11.92
CA ALA A 226 0.23 -16.18 -12.13
C ALA A 226 1.61 -15.49 -11.99
N LYS A 227 1.76 -14.29 -12.58
CA LYS A 227 2.98 -13.48 -12.42
C LYS A 227 3.24 -13.09 -10.97
N ASP A 228 2.20 -12.68 -10.24
CA ASP A 228 2.32 -12.31 -8.82
C ASP A 228 2.64 -13.54 -7.92
N LEU A 229 2.24 -14.76 -8.33
CA LEU A 229 2.52 -16.02 -7.63
C LEU A 229 3.80 -16.72 -8.12
N HIS A 230 4.54 -16.11 -9.04
CA HIS A 230 5.75 -16.68 -9.66
C HIS A 230 5.53 -18.05 -10.34
N LEU A 231 4.40 -18.19 -11.06
CA LEU A 231 3.98 -19.38 -11.82
C LEU A 231 3.97 -19.17 -13.33
#